data_AF-A0A974T4Y7-F1
#
_entry.id   AF-A0A974T4Y7-F1
#
_cell.length_a   1.000
_cell.length_b   1.000
_cell.length_c   1.000
_cell.angle_alpha   90.00
_cell.angle_beta   90.00
_cell.angle_gamma   90.00
#
_symmetry.space_group_name_H-M   'P 1'
#
loop_
_entity.id
_entity.type
_entity.pdbx_description
1 polymer ?
#
loop_
_entity_poly.entity_id
_entity_poly.type
_entity_poly.pdbx_seq_one_letter_code
_entity_poly.pdbx_strand_id
1 'polypeptide(L)'
;MTEVVDQRRRSFLLGGITRGDKTAGPLSAVIAPSCFALQGIACMSCRDVCPTGAMRFELALGGARPRIMTDACSACGDCIQSCPADAIRISASEVAS
;
A
#
# COMPACT_ATOMS: atom_id res chain seq x y z
N MET A 1 24.47 26.04 38.75
CA MET A 1 23.26 26.72 38.21
C MET A 1 23.01 26.15 36.83
N THR A 2 22.50 24.93 36.77
CA THR A 2 22.29 24.19 35.52
C THR A 2 20.79 24.10 35.36
N GLU A 3 20.24 25.03 34.58
CA GLU A 3 18.82 25.06 34.28
C GLU A 3 18.51 23.84 33.41
N VAL A 4 17.93 22.82 34.04
CA VAL A 4 17.30 21.71 33.33
C VAL A 4 16.08 22.30 32.62
N VAL A 5 16.31 22.85 31.44
CA VAL A 5 15.25 23.30 30.53
C VAL A 5 14.42 22.07 30.19
N ASP A 6 13.24 21.98 30.79
CA ASP A 6 12.24 20.97 30.50
C ASP A 6 11.75 21.13 29.06
N GLN A 7 12.44 20.44 28.15
CA GLN A 7 12.16 20.39 26.72
C GLN A 7 10.72 19.97 26.41
N ARG A 8 9.97 19.37 27.35
CA ARG A 8 8.57 19.00 27.11
C ARG A 8 7.66 20.23 27.02
N ARG A 9 7.96 21.32 27.75
CA ARG A 9 7.18 22.57 27.66
C ARG A 9 7.47 23.35 26.38
N ARG A 10 8.70 23.26 25.86
CA ARG A 10 9.08 23.89 24.59
C ARG A 10 8.48 23.20 23.36
N SER A 11 8.31 21.88 23.40
CA SER A 11 7.69 21.12 22.30
C SER A 11 6.20 21.45 22.08
N PHE A 12 5.50 21.96 23.12
CA PHE A 12 4.11 22.38 23.01
C PHE A 12 3.95 23.71 22.24
N LEU A 13 4.95 24.59 22.28
CA LEU A 13 4.91 25.90 21.62
C LEU A 13 5.39 25.87 20.16
N LEU A 14 6.14 24.84 19.77
CA LEU A 14 6.70 24.69 18.42
C LEU A 14 5.99 23.64 17.56
N GLY A 15 4.78 23.21 17.94
CA GLY A 15 3.99 22.25 17.15
C GLY A 15 4.69 20.90 17.03
N GLY A 16 4.85 20.22 18.19
CA GLY A 16 5.34 18.85 18.36
C GLY A 16 5.47 18.02 17.09
N ILE A 17 6.67 18.06 16.53
CA ILE A 17 7.07 17.33 15.33
C ILE A 17 6.87 15.84 15.60
N THR A 18 5.89 15.25 14.92
CA THR A 18 5.70 13.80 14.88
C THR A 18 7.00 13.17 14.42
N ARG A 19 7.58 12.26 15.21
CA ARG A 19 8.60 11.32 14.72
C ARG A 19 7.92 10.40 13.71
N GLY A 20 7.79 10.88 12.47
CA GLY A 20 7.33 10.15 11.32
C GLY A 20 8.47 9.29 10.78
N ASP A 21 8.33 7.99 11.04
CA ASP A 21 8.71 6.87 10.17
C ASP A 21 10.14 6.82 9.58
N LYS A 22 10.89 5.81 10.02
CA LYS A 22 12.19 5.43 9.49
C LYS A 22 11.98 4.76 8.12
N THR A 23 12.06 5.52 7.03
CA THR A 23 12.39 5.07 5.65
C THR A 23 12.22 3.57 5.39
N ALA A 24 10.98 3.08 5.45
CA ALA A 24 10.60 1.91 4.69
C ALA A 24 10.52 2.36 3.22
N GLY A 25 11.07 1.58 2.29
CA GLY A 25 10.87 1.85 0.86
C GLY A 25 9.37 1.96 0.51
N PRO A 26 9.01 2.50 -0.67
CA PRO A 26 7.62 2.71 -1.02
C PRO A 26 6.87 1.38 -0.87
N LEU A 27 5.92 1.35 0.07
CA LEU A 27 5.09 0.19 0.30
C LEU A 27 4.13 0.06 -0.89
N SER A 28 3.96 -1.16 -1.39
CA SER A 28 2.98 -1.44 -2.43
C SER A 28 2.23 -2.73 -2.12
N ALA A 29 1.03 -2.83 -2.66
CA ALA A 29 0.32 -4.09 -2.71
C ALA A 29 1.07 -5.09 -3.61
N VAL A 30 0.99 -6.37 -3.22
CA VAL A 30 1.52 -7.53 -3.94
C VAL A 30 0.44 -8.59 -4.02
N ILE A 31 0.37 -9.27 -5.17
CA ILE A 31 -0.66 -10.28 -5.49
C ILE A 31 -0.02 -11.68 -5.45
N ALA A 32 -0.59 -12.57 -4.66
CA ALA A 32 -0.20 -13.96 -4.56
C ALA A 32 -0.80 -14.82 -5.70
N PRO A 33 -0.21 -16.00 -5.98
CA PRO A 33 -0.72 -16.93 -7.00
C PRO A 33 -2.17 -17.42 -6.79
N SER A 34 -2.68 -17.34 -5.55
CA SER A 34 -4.06 -17.69 -5.18
C SER A 34 -5.11 -16.72 -5.75
N CYS A 35 -4.70 -15.62 -6.40
CA CYS A 35 -5.62 -14.67 -7.02
C CYS A 35 -6.49 -15.33 -8.10
N PHE A 36 -7.81 -15.23 -7.96
CA PHE A 36 -8.79 -15.76 -8.90
C PHE A 36 -8.60 -15.27 -10.35
N ALA A 37 -8.13 -14.04 -10.54
CA ALA A 37 -7.83 -13.53 -11.87
C ALA A 37 -6.64 -14.23 -12.53
N LEU A 38 -5.65 -14.68 -11.75
CA LEU A 38 -4.56 -15.52 -12.26
C LEU A 38 -5.04 -16.92 -12.68
N GLN A 39 -6.21 -17.33 -12.16
CA GLN A 39 -6.89 -18.60 -12.46
C GLN A 39 -8.01 -18.44 -13.51
N GLY A 40 -8.09 -17.28 -14.20
CA GLY A 40 -9.04 -17.05 -15.29
C GLY A 40 -10.43 -16.57 -14.87
N ILE A 41 -10.66 -16.28 -13.60
CA ILE A 41 -11.94 -15.77 -13.09
C ILE A 41 -11.91 -14.23 -13.07
N ALA A 42 -12.92 -13.60 -13.69
CA ALA A 42 -13.08 -12.14 -13.72
C ALA A 42 -13.60 -11.57 -12.38
N CYS A 43 -12.76 -11.61 -11.33
CA CYS A 43 -13.14 -11.17 -9.98
C CYS A 43 -13.16 -9.64 -9.82
N MET A 44 -12.07 -8.96 -10.21
CA MET A 44 -11.92 -7.48 -10.20
C MET A 44 -12.24 -6.73 -8.89
N SER A 45 -12.62 -7.38 -7.79
CA SER A 45 -13.07 -6.71 -6.56
C SER A 45 -12.05 -5.74 -5.95
N CYS A 46 -10.76 -6.07 -6.04
CA CYS A 46 -9.69 -5.19 -5.56
C CYS A 46 -9.48 -3.93 -6.41
N ARG A 47 -9.89 -3.95 -7.69
CA ARG A 47 -9.88 -2.77 -8.57
C ARG A 47 -10.98 -1.81 -8.17
N ASP A 48 -12.18 -2.33 -7.91
CA ASP A 48 -13.37 -1.51 -7.65
C ASP A 48 -13.26 -0.70 -6.37
N VAL A 49 -12.54 -1.23 -5.36
CA VAL A 49 -12.32 -0.53 -4.09
C VAL A 49 -11.06 0.34 -4.08
N CYS A 50 -10.22 0.31 -5.12
CA CYS A 50 -8.92 1.00 -5.08
C CYS A 50 -9.11 2.51 -5.29
N PRO A 51 -8.86 3.36 -4.27
CA PRO A 51 -9.15 4.80 -4.37
C PRO A 51 -8.23 5.53 -5.35
N THR A 52 -7.02 5.02 -5.57
CA THR A 52 -6.04 5.63 -6.49
C THR A 52 -6.08 5.03 -7.90
N GLY A 53 -6.86 3.97 -8.12
CA GLY A 53 -6.85 3.23 -9.39
C GLY A 53 -5.52 2.53 -9.71
N ALA A 54 -4.69 2.25 -8.69
CA ALA A 54 -3.41 1.56 -8.86
C ALA A 54 -3.56 0.11 -9.33
N MET A 55 -4.68 -0.53 -9.00
CA MET A 55 -5.00 -1.91 -9.40
C MET A 55 -5.63 -1.91 -10.79
N ARG A 56 -4.89 -2.37 -11.80
CA ARG A 56 -5.34 -2.46 -13.20
C ARG A 56 -5.49 -3.92 -13.62
N PHE A 57 -6.27 -4.13 -14.67
CA PHE A 57 -6.47 -5.45 -15.26
C PHE A 57 -6.22 -5.34 -16.76
N GLU A 58 -5.20 -6.05 -17.23
CA GLU A 58 -4.78 -6.04 -18.62
C GLU A 58 -5.30 -7.30 -19.32
N LEU A 59 -5.72 -7.16 -20.57
CA LEU A 59 -6.16 -8.27 -21.40
C LEU A 59 -4.96 -9.19 -21.68
N ALA A 60 -5.11 -10.47 -21.35
CA ALA A 60 -4.12 -11.51 -21.67
C ALA A 60 -4.84 -12.78 -22.14
N LEU A 61 -4.06 -13.71 -22.72
CA LEU A 61 -4.56 -15.03 -23.06
C LEU A 61 -5.01 -15.76 -21.78
N GLY A 62 -6.23 -16.31 -21.81
CA GLY A 62 -6.82 -16.98 -20.65
C GLY A 62 -7.45 -16.05 -19.61
N GLY A 63 -7.66 -14.76 -19.92
CA GLY A 63 -8.40 -13.82 -19.08
C GLY A 63 -7.59 -12.59 -18.68
N ALA A 64 -8.26 -11.66 -17.98
CA ALA A 64 -7.62 -10.42 -17.55
C ALA A 64 -6.63 -10.67 -16.41
N ARG A 65 -5.39 -10.19 -16.55
CA ARG A 65 -4.33 -10.33 -15.56
C ARG A 65 -4.22 -9.06 -14.71
N PRO A 66 -4.14 -9.19 -13.38
CA PRO A 66 -4.01 -8.02 -12.52
C PRO A 66 -2.60 -7.45 -12.60
N ARG A 67 -2.49 -6.12 -12.63
CA ARG A 67 -1.24 -5.36 -12.63
C ARG A 67 -1.33 -4.22 -11.63
N ILE A 68 -0.28 -4.02 -10.85
CA ILE A 68 -0.21 -2.95 -9.86
C ILE A 68 0.72 -1.85 -10.37
N MET A 69 0.18 -0.63 -10.44
CA MET A 69 0.95 0.60 -10.62
C MET A 69 1.55 0.99 -9.26
N THR A 70 2.78 0.56 -8.98
CA THR A 70 3.44 0.77 -7.68
C THR A 70 3.65 2.26 -7.35
N ASP A 71 3.85 3.09 -8.37
CA ASP A 71 3.91 4.55 -8.31
C ASP A 71 2.59 5.21 -7.87
N ALA A 72 1.45 4.58 -8.18
CA ALA A 72 0.12 5.07 -7.79
C ALA A 72 -0.43 4.37 -6.53
N CYS A 73 0.26 3.36 -5.99
CA CYS A 73 -0.21 2.62 -4.83
C CYS A 73 0.06 3.41 -3.55
N SER A 74 -1.01 3.78 -2.83
CA SER A 74 -0.89 4.44 -1.52
C SER A 74 -0.69 3.49 -0.34
N ALA A 75 -0.63 2.18 -0.60
CA ALA A 75 -0.61 1.13 0.42
C ALA A 75 -1.75 1.23 1.47
N CYS A 76 -2.89 1.81 1.12
CA CYS A 76 -4.03 2.02 2.03
C CYS A 76 -4.63 0.74 2.62
N GLY A 77 -4.55 -0.38 1.89
CA GLY A 77 -5.01 -1.70 2.36
C GLY A 77 -6.46 -2.07 2.03
N ASP A 78 -7.24 -1.19 1.37
CA ASP A 78 -8.65 -1.48 1.01
C ASP A 78 -8.80 -2.76 0.18
N CYS A 79 -7.86 -2.99 -0.74
CA CYS A 79 -7.82 -4.18 -1.59
C CYS A 79 -7.63 -5.49 -0.81
N ILE A 80 -7.04 -5.45 0.39
CA ILE A 80 -6.87 -6.64 1.24
C ILE A 80 -8.23 -7.07 1.77
N GLN A 81 -9.02 -6.11 2.29
CA GLN A 81 -10.33 -6.38 2.87
C GLN A 81 -11.34 -6.85 1.83
N SER A 82 -11.25 -6.34 0.61
CA SER A 82 -12.16 -6.71 -0.48
C SER A 82 -11.78 -8.02 -1.19
N CYS A 83 -10.64 -8.65 -0.86
CA CYS A 83 -10.14 -9.80 -1.61
C CYS A 83 -10.79 -11.11 -1.12
N PRO A 84 -11.68 -11.76 -1.90
CA PRO A 84 -12.32 -13.01 -1.47
C PRO A 84 -11.37 -14.21 -1.42
N ALA A 85 -10.19 -14.10 -2.05
CA ALA A 85 -9.19 -15.15 -2.11
C ALA A 85 -8.04 -14.95 -1.10
N ASP A 86 -8.09 -13.90 -0.27
CA ASP A 86 -7.03 -13.50 0.65
C ASP A 86 -5.62 -13.42 -0.01
N ALA A 87 -5.60 -13.03 -1.28
CA ALA A 87 -4.42 -13.11 -2.15
C ALA A 87 -3.58 -11.83 -2.18
N ILE A 88 -3.89 -10.83 -1.36
CA ILE A 88 -3.26 -9.51 -1.42
C ILE A 88 -2.60 -9.18 -0.07
N ARG A 89 -1.36 -8.69 -0.13
CA ARG A 89 -0.57 -8.21 1.02
C ARG A 89 0.12 -6.90 0.66
N ILE A 90 0.55 -6.14 1.66
CA ILE A 90 1.43 -4.99 1.48
C ILE A 90 2.86 -5.42 1.80
N SER A 91 3.80 -5.09 0.93
CA SER A 91 5.23 -5.27 1.18
C SER A 91 6.02 -4.04 0.71
N ALA A 92 7.28 -3.94 1.11
CA ALA A 92 8.19 -2.97 0.51
C ALA A 92 8.34 -3.30 -0.98
N SER A 93 7.99 -2.35 -1.86
CA SER A 93 8.29 -2.45 -3.28
C SER A 93 9.74 -2.06 -3.45
N GLU A 94 10.61 -3.02 -3.72
CA GLU A 94 11.92 -2.72 -4.31
C GLU A 94 11.63 -2.21 -5.74
N VAL A 95 11.50 -0.89 -5.86
CA VAL A 95 11.41 -0.23 -7.16
C VAL A 95 12.76 -0.47 -7.83
N ALA A 96 12.83 -1.50 -8.68
CA ALA A 96 13.94 -1.68 -9.61
C ALA A 96 13.85 -0.55 -10.64
N SER A 97 14.67 0.47 -10.41
CA SER A 97 14.99 1.56 -11.34
C SER A 97 15.50 1.05 -12.68
#